data_AF-A0A3C1G0W9-F1
#
_entry.id   AF-A0A3C1G0W9-F1
#
_cell.length_a   1.000
_cell.length_b   1.000
_cell.length_c   1.000
_cell.angle_alpha   90.00
_cell.angle_beta   90.00
_cell.angle_gamma   90.00
#
_symmetry.space_group_name_H-M   'P 1'
#
loop_
_entity.id
_entity.type
_entity.pdbx_description
1 polymer ?
#
loop_
_entity_poly.entity_id
_entity_poly.type
_entity_poly.pdbx_seq_one_letter_code
_entity_poly.pdbx_strand_id
1 'polypeptide(L)'
;MGKVIPFRGREERKGTFEDDFTKILKDVAEIKSEQLGREENGIFCLNVTFEHMLKAKIGSFIIKNRLMNADLFRCGLYVAEVLGETLSKEYESYYVTDYYIRGIEDDNPVVLRQGADLCSVLCILFEERQSWRMMKRGDYVKMGIQLYSLYYAKTKRVIGWCMSRNFESIIGITRKCVKDMEWDGHRRAI
;
A
#
# COMPACT_ATOMS: atom_id res chain seq x y z
N MET A 1 -31.42 -11.06 0.80
CA MET A 1 -31.43 -9.72 0.18
C MET A 1 -30.14 -9.00 0.56
N GLY A 2 -29.20 -8.86 -0.38
CA GLY A 2 -27.92 -8.20 -0.14
C GLY A 2 -28.09 -6.68 -0.05
N LYS A 3 -27.43 -6.04 0.93
CA LYS A 3 -27.41 -4.58 1.07
C LYS A 3 -26.51 -3.98 -0.01
N VAL A 4 -27.08 -3.15 -0.88
CA VAL A 4 -26.33 -2.30 -1.82
C VAL A 4 -25.76 -1.13 -1.02
N ILE A 5 -24.43 -1.00 -0.97
CA ILE A 5 -23.76 0.16 -0.39
C ILE A 5 -23.48 1.15 -1.53
N PRO A 6 -24.05 2.37 -1.49
CA PRO A 6 -23.88 3.32 -2.58
C PRO A 6 -22.47 3.90 -2.59
N PHE A 7 -21.88 3.96 -3.79
CA PHE A 7 -20.65 4.70 -4.08
C PHE A 7 -20.84 6.17 -3.67
N ARG A 8 -20.22 6.59 -2.57
CA ARG A 8 -20.21 8.01 -2.19
C ARG A 8 -19.28 8.76 -3.14
N GLY A 9 -19.89 9.68 -3.88
CA GLY A 9 -19.23 10.57 -4.83
C GLY A 9 -18.14 11.43 -4.19
N ARG A 10 -17.24 11.89 -5.07
CA ARG A 10 -16.22 12.90 -4.81
C ARG A 10 -16.83 14.12 -4.11
N GLU A 11 -16.53 14.29 -2.83
CA GLU A 11 -16.58 15.60 -2.18
C GLU A 11 -15.28 15.83 -1.43
N GLU A 12 -14.67 16.98 -1.75
CA GLU A 12 -13.49 17.54 -1.13
C GLU A 12 -13.70 17.66 0.39
N ARG A 13 -12.86 17.00 1.19
CA ARG A 13 -12.76 17.29 2.62
C ARG A 13 -11.35 17.74 2.94
N LYS A 14 -11.19 19.05 3.14
CA LYS A 14 -10.12 19.64 3.94
C LYS A 14 -10.29 19.15 5.39
N GLY A 15 -9.77 17.95 5.68
CA GLY A 15 -9.67 17.43 7.03
C GLY A 15 -8.42 17.95 7.70
N THR A 16 -8.59 18.62 8.84
CA THR A 16 -7.51 18.96 9.77
C THR A 16 -6.85 17.69 10.32
N PHE A 17 -5.53 17.75 10.54
CA PHE A 17 -4.63 16.62 10.84
C PHE A 17 -5.10 15.70 11.98
N GLU A 18 -5.76 16.24 13.00
CA GLU A 18 -6.25 15.49 14.16
C GLU A 18 -7.51 14.64 13.87
N ASP A 19 -8.36 15.09 12.95
CA ASP A 19 -9.57 14.35 12.53
C ASP A 19 -9.20 13.12 11.70
N ASP A 20 -8.12 13.23 10.90
CA ASP A 20 -7.64 12.16 10.02
C ASP A 20 -6.94 11.06 10.83
N PHE A 21 -6.08 11.40 11.79
CA PHE A 21 -5.40 10.41 12.64
C PHE A 21 -6.37 9.63 13.54
N THR A 22 -7.35 10.33 14.13
CA THR A 22 -8.40 9.70 14.94
C THR A 22 -9.28 8.77 14.10
N LYS A 23 -9.59 9.17 12.85
CA LYS A 23 -10.31 8.33 11.90
C LYS A 23 -9.50 7.09 11.52
N ILE A 24 -8.21 7.25 11.22
CA ILE A 24 -7.31 6.13 10.89
C ILE A 24 -7.22 5.12 12.05
N LEU A 25 -7.12 5.61 13.29
CA LEU A 25 -7.11 4.74 14.47
C LEU A 25 -8.46 4.03 14.68
N LYS A 26 -9.57 4.71 14.40
CA LYS A 26 -10.93 4.12 14.43
C LYS A 26 -11.08 3.04 13.36
N ASP A 27 -10.66 3.29 12.12
CA ASP A 27 -10.72 2.32 11.02
C ASP A 27 -9.92 1.05 11.37
N VAL A 28 -8.72 1.20 11.97
CA VAL A 28 -7.90 0.06 12.43
C VAL A 28 -8.54 -0.67 13.62
N ALA A 29 -9.23 0.04 14.50
CA ALA A 29 -9.93 -0.55 15.65
C ALA A 29 -11.22 -1.29 15.24
N GLU A 30 -11.97 -0.75 14.28
CA GLU A 30 -13.18 -1.36 13.73
C GLU A 30 -12.86 -2.69 13.03
N ILE A 31 -11.80 -2.75 12.23
CA ILE A 31 -11.32 -3.99 11.58
C ILE A 31 -10.96 -5.08 12.60
N LYS A 32 -10.50 -4.71 13.80
CA LYS A 32 -10.22 -5.67 14.89
C LYS A 32 -11.48 -6.12 15.63
N SER A 33 -12.53 -5.31 15.62
CA SER A 33 -13.78 -5.58 16.34
C SER A 33 -14.73 -6.50 15.57
N GLU A 34 -14.65 -6.53 14.24
CA GLU A 34 -15.39 -7.48 13.42
C GLU A 34 -14.72 -8.87 13.47
N GLN A 35 -15.52 -9.93 13.66
CA GLN A 35 -15.03 -11.31 13.56
C GLN A 35 -14.41 -11.52 12.16
N LEU A 36 -13.10 -11.75 12.13
CA LEU A 36 -12.27 -11.76 10.92
C LEU A 36 -12.77 -12.71 9.82
N GLY A 37 -13.53 -13.75 10.16
CA GLY A 37 -14.11 -14.65 9.17
C GLY A 37 -15.11 -15.64 9.75
N ARG A 38 -15.65 -16.47 8.87
CA ARG A 38 -16.58 -17.57 9.14
C ARG A 38 -16.05 -18.80 8.42
N GLU A 39 -16.11 -19.96 9.05
CA GLU A 39 -15.76 -21.22 8.40
C GLU A 39 -17.02 -21.81 7.76
N GLU A 40 -17.03 -21.95 6.45
CA GLU A 40 -18.10 -22.62 5.70
C GLU A 40 -17.48 -23.78 4.91
N ASN A 41 -17.91 -25.01 5.18
CA ASN A 41 -17.46 -26.22 4.47
C ASN A 41 -15.93 -26.41 4.44
N GLY A 42 -15.23 -26.08 5.53
CA GLY A 42 -13.76 -26.19 5.61
C GLY A 42 -12.99 -25.09 4.87
N ILE A 43 -13.68 -24.08 4.34
CA ILE A 43 -13.09 -22.89 3.73
C ILE A 43 -13.28 -21.72 4.71
N PHE A 44 -12.17 -21.11 5.15
CA PHE A 44 -12.21 -19.94 6.01
C PHE A 44 -12.48 -18.69 5.16
N CYS A 45 -13.73 -18.23 5.18
CA CYS A 45 -14.16 -17.03 4.48
C CYS A 45 -13.90 -15.80 5.35
N LEU A 46 -12.97 -14.95 4.95
CA LEU A 46 -12.72 -13.68 5.62
C LEU A 46 -13.85 -12.69 5.31
N ASN A 47 -14.37 -12.00 6.33
CA ASN A 47 -15.34 -10.92 6.13
C ASN A 47 -14.67 -9.61 5.65
N VAL A 48 -13.33 -9.61 5.52
CA VAL A 48 -12.49 -8.44 5.24
C VAL A 48 -11.64 -8.65 3.99
N THR A 49 -11.46 -7.58 3.21
CA THR A 49 -10.59 -7.64 2.01
C THR A 49 -9.11 -7.71 2.40
N PHE A 50 -8.28 -8.22 1.48
CA PHE A 50 -6.81 -8.29 1.66
C PHE A 50 -6.20 -6.92 2.03
N GLU A 51 -6.72 -5.85 1.41
CA GLU A 51 -6.35 -4.47 1.75
C GLU A 51 -6.62 -4.13 3.22
N HIS A 52 -7.81 -4.44 3.76
CA HIS A 52 -8.14 -4.17 5.16
C HIS A 52 -7.24 -4.95 6.12
N MET A 53 -6.91 -6.20 5.80
CA MET A 53 -5.95 -6.98 6.59
C MET A 53 -4.56 -6.33 6.60
N LEU A 54 -4.07 -5.88 5.45
CA LEU A 54 -2.79 -5.18 5.35
C LEU A 54 -2.80 -3.87 6.13
N LYS A 55 -3.86 -3.05 6.00
CA LYS A 55 -4.03 -1.80 6.77
C LYS A 55 -3.94 -2.08 8.27
N ALA A 56 -4.67 -3.08 8.77
CA ALA A 56 -4.65 -3.45 10.18
C ALA A 56 -3.29 -3.98 10.65
N LYS A 57 -2.59 -4.77 9.83
CA LYS A 57 -1.28 -5.35 10.17
C LYS A 57 -0.18 -4.29 10.17
N ILE A 58 -0.11 -3.45 9.13
CA ILE A 58 0.83 -2.32 9.05
C ILE A 58 0.58 -1.33 10.19
N GLY A 59 -0.68 -0.92 10.40
CA GLY A 59 -1.04 -0.02 11.49
C GLY A 59 -0.65 -0.59 12.86
N SER A 60 -0.94 -1.87 13.11
CA SER A 60 -0.53 -2.55 14.34
C SER A 60 0.99 -2.61 14.50
N PHE A 61 1.74 -2.83 13.41
CA PHE A 61 3.20 -2.83 13.45
C PHE A 61 3.74 -1.46 13.86
N ILE A 62 3.24 -0.39 13.25
CA ILE A 62 3.65 0.99 13.54
C ILE A 62 3.39 1.33 15.02
N ILE A 63 2.21 1.00 15.54
CA ILE A 63 1.85 1.22 16.96
C ILE A 63 2.76 0.41 17.89
N LYS A 64 2.89 -0.91 17.66
CA LYS A 64 3.67 -1.80 18.53
C LYS A 64 5.14 -1.41 18.61
N ASN A 65 5.70 -0.90 17.53
CA ASN A 65 7.09 -0.46 17.46
C ASN A 65 7.28 1.03 17.82
N ARG A 66 6.25 1.71 18.33
CA ARG A 66 6.27 3.13 18.73
C ARG A 66 6.73 4.08 17.61
N LEU A 67 6.48 3.72 16.35
CA LEU A 67 6.83 4.52 15.17
C LEU A 67 5.74 5.57 14.88
N MET A 68 5.33 6.34 15.90
CA MET A 68 4.18 7.24 15.83
C MET A 68 4.45 8.47 14.95
N ASN A 69 4.42 8.27 13.64
CA ASN A 69 4.57 9.28 12.61
C ASN A 69 3.37 9.20 11.65
N ALA A 70 2.62 10.29 11.54
CA ALA A 70 1.41 10.35 10.72
C ALA A 70 1.67 10.15 9.22
N ASP A 71 2.81 10.62 8.70
CA ASP A 71 3.20 10.37 7.30
C ASP A 71 3.43 8.88 7.07
N LEU A 72 4.04 8.19 8.03
CA LEU A 72 4.28 6.76 7.95
C LEU A 72 2.98 5.95 7.98
N PHE A 73 2.00 6.37 8.79
CA PHE A 73 0.65 5.79 8.77
C PHE A 73 -0.04 5.99 7.42
N ARG A 74 -0.01 7.22 6.88
CA ARG A 74 -0.59 7.52 5.55
C ARG A 74 0.06 6.68 4.45
N CYS A 75 1.38 6.58 4.46
CA CYS A 75 2.11 5.69 3.56
C CYS A 75 1.68 4.24 3.73
N GLY A 76 1.49 3.77 4.97
CA GLY A 76 1.06 2.40 5.25
C GLY A 76 -0.32 2.06 4.71
N LEU A 77 -1.28 2.97 4.89
CA LEU A 77 -2.62 2.79 4.34
C LEU A 77 -2.60 2.79 2.80
N TYR A 78 -1.86 3.73 2.22
CA TYR A 78 -1.73 3.83 0.78
C TYR A 78 -1.04 2.62 0.16
N VAL A 79 0.04 2.11 0.77
CA VAL A 79 0.72 0.90 0.28
C VAL A 79 -0.18 -0.33 0.40
N ALA A 80 -1.02 -0.41 1.43
CA ALA A 80 -2.02 -1.47 1.53
C ALA A 80 -3.05 -1.40 0.38
N GLU A 81 -3.49 -0.21 0.00
CA GLU A 81 -4.35 0.01 -1.18
C GLU A 81 -3.65 -0.42 -2.47
N VAL A 82 -2.40 -0.01 -2.69
CA VAL A 82 -1.60 -0.42 -3.86
C VAL A 82 -1.48 -1.94 -3.96
N LEU A 83 -1.23 -2.63 -2.85
CA LEU A 83 -1.14 -4.09 -2.82
C LEU A 83 -2.51 -4.76 -3.01
N GLY A 84 -3.59 -4.17 -2.47
CA GLY A 84 -4.96 -4.62 -2.70
C GLY A 84 -5.35 -4.54 -4.18
N GLU A 85 -5.07 -3.40 -4.81
CA GLU A 85 -5.33 -3.17 -6.24
C GLU A 85 -4.52 -4.13 -7.12
N THR A 86 -3.27 -4.42 -6.73
CA THR A 86 -2.37 -5.30 -7.49
C THR A 86 -2.96 -6.69 -7.77
N LEU A 87 -3.84 -7.21 -6.90
CA LEU A 87 -4.50 -8.50 -7.12
C LEU A 87 -5.51 -8.48 -8.28
N SER A 88 -6.00 -7.31 -8.65
CA SER A 88 -7.05 -7.11 -9.67
C SER A 88 -6.59 -6.29 -10.87
N LYS A 89 -5.38 -5.73 -10.81
CA LYS A 89 -4.87 -4.76 -11.77
C LYS A 89 -3.92 -5.41 -12.76
N GLU A 90 -4.19 -5.19 -14.04
CA GLU A 90 -3.24 -5.47 -15.09
C GLU A 90 -2.30 -4.26 -15.26
N TYR A 91 -0.99 -4.51 -15.19
CA TYR A 91 0.01 -3.48 -15.42
C TYR A 91 0.30 -3.35 -16.91
N GLU A 92 0.26 -2.13 -17.44
CA GLU A 92 0.59 -1.84 -18.85
C GLU A 92 2.02 -2.24 -19.19
N SER A 93 2.93 -2.09 -18.23
CA SER A 93 4.32 -2.58 -18.30
C SER A 93 4.79 -3.05 -16.94
N TYR A 94 5.71 -4.01 -16.93
CA TYR A 94 6.46 -4.44 -15.74
C TYR A 94 7.84 -3.79 -15.65
N TYR A 95 8.16 -2.84 -16.52
CA TYR A 95 9.39 -2.03 -16.49
C TYR A 95 9.06 -0.63 -15.98
N VAL A 96 9.60 -0.28 -14.80
CA VAL A 96 9.36 1.02 -14.16
C VAL A 96 9.83 2.18 -15.03
N THR A 97 10.90 1.98 -15.80
CA THR A 97 11.45 2.98 -16.73
C THR A 97 10.45 3.44 -17.77
N ASP A 98 9.54 2.57 -18.22
CA ASP A 98 8.54 2.92 -19.23
C ASP A 98 7.56 3.96 -18.68
N TYR A 99 7.16 3.81 -17.42
CA TYR A 99 6.32 4.79 -16.72
C TYR A 99 7.05 6.10 -16.45
N TYR A 100 8.36 6.05 -16.18
CA TYR A 100 9.17 7.25 -16.05
C TYR A 100 9.22 8.02 -17.36
N ILE A 101 9.59 7.36 -18.46
CA ILE A 101 9.71 7.98 -19.79
C ILE A 101 8.37 8.56 -20.21
N ARG A 102 7.30 7.75 -20.24
CA ARG A 102 5.95 8.21 -20.61
C ARG A 102 5.42 9.31 -19.69
N GLY A 103 5.63 9.18 -18.39
CA GLY A 103 5.17 10.19 -17.43
C GLY A 103 5.87 11.55 -17.57
N ILE A 104 7.07 11.58 -18.15
CA ILE A 104 7.78 12.82 -18.50
C ILE A 104 7.38 13.32 -19.89
N GLU A 105 7.39 12.45 -20.91
CA GLU A 105 7.08 12.80 -22.30
C GLU A 105 5.62 13.27 -22.47
N ASP A 106 4.67 12.57 -21.84
CA ASP A 106 3.24 12.88 -21.92
C ASP A 106 2.80 13.93 -20.88
N ASP A 107 3.75 14.47 -20.09
CA ASP A 107 3.50 15.32 -18.92
C ASP A 107 2.42 14.75 -17.96
N ASN A 108 2.34 13.42 -17.84
CA ASN A 108 1.25 12.74 -17.16
C ASN A 108 1.64 12.30 -15.74
N PRO A 109 1.21 13.01 -14.67
CA PRO A 109 1.56 12.65 -13.31
C PRO A 109 0.93 11.32 -12.85
N VAL A 110 -0.17 10.88 -13.44
CA VAL A 110 -0.80 9.60 -13.07
C VAL A 110 0.12 8.43 -13.45
N VAL A 111 0.76 8.51 -14.62
CA VAL A 111 1.71 7.50 -15.09
C VAL A 111 2.94 7.44 -14.19
N LEU A 112 3.45 8.59 -13.73
CA LEU A 112 4.54 8.65 -12.76
C LEU A 112 4.18 7.95 -11.45
N ARG A 113 2.96 8.19 -10.94
CA ARG A 113 2.45 7.51 -9.74
C ARG A 113 2.37 6.00 -9.95
N GLN A 114 1.83 5.54 -11.08
CA GLN A 114 1.74 4.12 -11.39
C GLN A 114 3.12 3.44 -11.42
N GLY A 115 4.14 4.09 -11.97
CA GLY A 115 5.52 3.60 -11.91
C GLY A 115 6.06 3.51 -10.47
N ALA A 116 5.73 4.49 -9.62
CA ALA A 116 6.12 4.50 -8.21
C ALA A 116 5.40 3.40 -7.39
N ASP A 117 4.12 3.17 -7.68
CA ASP A 117 3.31 2.10 -7.11
C ASP A 117 3.93 0.73 -7.50
N LEU A 118 4.30 0.55 -8.78
CA LEU A 118 4.97 -0.65 -9.26
C LEU A 118 6.32 -0.90 -8.56
N CYS A 119 7.13 0.14 -8.32
CA CYS A 119 8.34 0.02 -7.50
C CYS A 119 8.04 -0.54 -6.11
N SER A 120 6.94 -0.08 -5.49
CA SER A 120 6.52 -0.51 -4.16
C SER A 120 6.20 -2.01 -4.16
N VAL A 121 5.41 -2.46 -5.14
CA VAL A 121 5.05 -3.87 -5.33
C VAL A 121 6.28 -4.75 -5.56
N LEU A 122 7.16 -4.34 -6.47
CA LEU A 122 8.39 -5.09 -6.78
C LEU A 122 9.29 -5.23 -5.55
N CYS A 123 9.41 -4.18 -4.74
CA CYS A 123 10.22 -4.20 -3.54
C CYS A 123 9.63 -5.02 -2.38
N ILE A 124 8.30 -5.15 -2.32
CA ILE A 124 7.60 -5.88 -1.26
C ILE A 124 7.49 -7.37 -1.60
N LEU A 125 7.04 -7.70 -2.81
CA LEU A 125 6.66 -9.07 -3.19
C LEU A 125 7.73 -9.83 -3.99
N PHE A 126 8.62 -9.15 -4.70
CA PHE A 126 9.47 -9.78 -5.73
C PHE A 126 10.97 -9.62 -5.48
N GLU A 127 11.42 -9.80 -4.22
CA GLU A 127 12.84 -9.70 -3.88
C GLU A 127 13.72 -10.68 -4.68
N GLU A 128 13.21 -11.88 -4.95
CA GLU A 128 13.93 -12.96 -5.65
C GLU A 128 14.13 -12.68 -7.14
N ARG A 129 13.38 -11.75 -7.74
CA ARG A 129 13.57 -11.36 -9.15
C ARG A 129 14.86 -10.57 -9.41
N GLN A 130 15.64 -10.28 -8.36
CA GLN A 130 16.97 -9.66 -8.46
C GLN A 130 17.98 -10.49 -9.27
N SER A 131 17.80 -11.82 -9.38
CA SER A 131 18.69 -12.67 -10.16
C SER A 131 18.33 -12.74 -11.65
N TRP A 132 17.15 -12.26 -12.07
CA TRP A 132 16.64 -12.38 -13.44
C TRP A 132 16.53 -11.05 -14.18
N ARG A 133 16.71 -9.91 -13.49
CA ARG A 133 16.60 -8.56 -14.06
C ARG A 133 17.83 -7.72 -13.75
N MET A 134 18.13 -6.75 -14.61
CA MET A 134 19.30 -5.86 -14.44
C MET A 134 19.22 -4.97 -13.19
N MET A 135 18.02 -4.70 -12.66
CA MET A 135 17.81 -3.78 -11.55
C MET A 135 17.74 -4.49 -10.20
N LYS A 136 18.49 -3.99 -9.21
CA LYS A 136 18.47 -4.47 -7.83
C LYS A 136 17.36 -3.78 -7.04
N ARG A 137 17.01 -4.33 -5.88
CA ARG A 137 16.02 -3.73 -4.97
C ARG A 137 16.34 -2.25 -4.66
N GLY A 138 17.60 -1.92 -4.42
CA GLY A 138 18.04 -0.55 -4.13
C GLY A 138 17.73 0.42 -5.28
N ASP A 139 17.74 -0.05 -6.53
CA ASP A 139 17.43 0.78 -7.69
C ASP A 139 15.93 1.09 -7.75
N TYR A 140 15.07 0.09 -7.48
CA TYR A 140 13.63 0.29 -7.36
C TYR A 140 13.25 1.21 -6.20
N VAL A 141 13.96 1.15 -5.06
CA VAL A 141 13.78 2.09 -3.95
C VAL A 141 14.06 3.53 -4.40
N LYS A 142 15.23 3.77 -5.02
CA LYS A 142 15.61 5.10 -5.52
C LYS A 142 14.63 5.63 -6.57
N MET A 143 14.24 4.78 -7.52
CA MET A 143 13.25 5.15 -8.54
C MET A 143 11.89 5.46 -7.92
N GLY A 144 11.41 4.65 -6.97
CA GLY A 144 10.13 4.88 -6.30
C GLY A 144 10.10 6.24 -5.59
N ILE A 145 11.17 6.56 -4.85
CA ILE A 145 11.37 7.87 -4.20
C ILE A 145 11.28 9.00 -5.24
N GLN A 146 12.03 8.87 -6.34
CA GLN A 146 12.10 9.90 -7.37
C GLN A 146 10.77 10.10 -8.08
N LEU A 147 10.07 9.02 -8.44
CA LEU A 147 8.77 9.08 -9.12
C LEU A 147 7.70 9.72 -8.25
N TYR A 148 7.64 9.39 -6.95
CA TYR A 148 6.74 10.09 -6.03
C TYR A 148 7.11 11.56 -5.81
N SER A 149 8.40 11.88 -5.80
CA SER A 149 8.88 13.26 -5.73
C SER A 149 8.43 14.08 -6.94
N LEU A 150 8.57 13.52 -8.15
CA LEU A 150 8.10 14.14 -9.39
C LEU A 150 6.58 14.25 -9.44
N TYR A 151 5.86 13.20 -9.02
CA TYR A 151 4.41 13.23 -8.88
C TYR A 151 3.95 14.35 -7.95
N TYR A 152 4.60 14.51 -6.79
CA TYR A 152 4.32 15.61 -5.87
C TYR A 152 4.66 16.96 -6.49
N ALA A 153 5.80 17.09 -7.17
CA ALA A 153 6.21 18.33 -7.81
C ALA A 153 5.12 18.84 -8.77
N LYS A 154 4.53 17.93 -9.57
CA LYS A 154 3.49 18.22 -10.55
C LYS A 154 2.09 18.43 -9.94
N THR A 155 1.71 17.65 -8.93
CA THR A 155 0.31 17.62 -8.45
C THR A 155 0.08 18.27 -7.09
N LYS A 156 1.15 18.52 -6.34
CA LYS A 156 1.13 18.92 -4.92
C LYS A 156 0.33 17.99 -4.00
N ARG A 157 0.06 16.75 -4.41
CA ARG A 157 -0.67 15.79 -3.59
C ARG A 157 0.20 15.23 -2.47
N VAL A 158 -0.30 15.37 -1.23
CA VAL A 158 0.40 15.01 0.02
C VAL A 158 1.01 13.61 -0.03
N ILE A 159 0.30 12.62 -0.58
CA ILE A 159 0.80 11.25 -0.62
C ILE A 159 2.13 11.11 -1.39
N GLY A 160 2.35 11.89 -2.46
CA GLY A 160 3.62 11.89 -3.18
C GLY A 160 4.77 12.41 -2.32
N TRP A 161 4.50 13.42 -1.49
CA TRP A 161 5.49 13.94 -0.56
C TRP A 161 5.77 12.97 0.60
N CYS A 162 4.72 12.39 1.20
CA CYS A 162 4.88 11.41 2.28
C CYS A 162 5.67 10.18 1.78
N MET A 163 5.29 9.65 0.61
CA MET A 163 5.91 8.46 0.04
C MET A 163 7.36 8.73 -0.40
N SER A 164 7.68 9.87 -1.00
CA SER A 164 9.07 10.15 -1.41
C SER A 164 10.03 10.21 -0.22
N ARG A 165 9.57 10.65 0.96
CA ARG A 165 10.39 10.72 2.18
C ARG A 165 10.44 9.43 2.98
N ASN A 166 9.37 8.63 2.94
CA ASN A 166 9.21 7.46 3.80
C ASN A 166 9.25 6.13 3.03
N PHE A 167 9.53 6.15 1.72
CA PHE A 167 9.46 4.98 0.84
C PHE A 167 10.17 3.76 1.43
N GLU A 168 11.48 3.87 1.69
CA GLU A 168 12.27 2.73 2.17
C GLU A 168 11.73 2.17 3.50
N SER A 169 11.37 3.06 4.42
CA SER A 169 10.82 2.68 5.72
C SER A 169 9.51 1.93 5.58
N ILE A 170 8.58 2.45 4.77
CA ILE A 170 7.27 1.81 4.64
C ILE A 170 7.35 0.49 3.87
N ILE A 171 8.19 0.40 2.84
CA ILE A 171 8.47 -0.86 2.15
C ILE A 171 9.02 -1.91 3.12
N GLY A 172 9.97 -1.52 3.99
CA GLY A 172 10.52 -2.40 5.01
C GLY A 172 9.47 -2.91 6.00
N ILE A 173 8.60 -2.01 6.49
CA ILE A 173 7.51 -2.33 7.42
C ILE A 173 6.50 -3.27 6.76
N THR A 174 6.00 -2.89 5.59
CA THR A 174 4.98 -3.67 4.88
C THR A 174 5.49 -5.05 4.52
N ARG A 175 6.74 -5.16 4.09
CA ARG A 175 7.33 -6.46 3.77
C ARG A 175 7.45 -7.38 4.98
N LYS A 176 7.82 -6.85 6.16
CA LYS A 176 7.77 -7.64 7.41
C LYS A 176 6.34 -8.11 7.68
N CYS A 177 5.36 -7.23 7.54
CA CYS A 177 3.96 -7.57 7.74
C CYS A 177 3.48 -8.69 6.79
N VAL A 178 3.89 -8.66 5.52
CA VAL A 178 3.58 -9.71 4.53
C VAL A 178 4.23 -11.05 4.92
N LYS A 179 5.53 -11.07 5.21
CA LYS A 179 6.24 -12.28 5.64
C LYS A 179 5.63 -12.91 6.89
N ASP A 180 5.24 -12.08 7.86
CA ASP A 180 4.58 -12.55 9.07
C ASP A 180 3.21 -13.19 8.76
N MET A 181 2.52 -12.80 7.69
CA MET A 181 1.24 -13.44 7.29
C MET A 181 1.47 -14.81 6.66
N GLU A 182 2.52 -14.97 5.86
CA GLU A 182 2.90 -16.26 5.26
C GLU A 182 3.25 -17.30 6.34
N TRP A 183 4.02 -16.88 7.36
CA TRP A 183 4.46 -17.75 8.44
C TRP A 183 3.31 -18.20 9.37
N ASP A 184 2.37 -17.31 9.69
CA ASP A 184 1.20 -17.64 10.50
C ASP A 184 0.26 -18.62 9.79
N GLY A 185 0.20 -18.58 8.45
CA GLY A 185 -0.55 -19.53 7.63
C GLY A 185 0.01 -20.96 7.70
N HIS A 186 1.34 -21.11 7.73
CA HIS A 186 1.97 -22.43 7.83
C HIS A 186 1.80 -23.10 9.21
N ARG A 187 1.76 -22.35 10.31
CA ARG A 187 1.57 -22.92 11.64
C ARG A 187 0.15 -23.38 11.95
N ARG A 188 -0.87 -22.85 11.26
CA ARG A 188 -2.27 -23.25 11.44
C ARG A 188 -2.70 -24.42 10.57
N ALA A 189 -1.86 -24.83 9.61
CA ALA A 189 -2.12 -25.94 8.70
C ALA A 189 -1.48 -27.28 9.16
N ILE A 190 -0.89 -27.31 10.36
CA ILE A 190 -0.27 -28.48 11.00
C ILE A 190 -1.05 -28.83 12.26
#